data_AF-A0A654KIW5-F1
#
_entry.id   AF-A0A654KIW5-F1
#
_cell.length_a   1.000
_cell.length_b   1.000
_cell.length_c   1.000
_cell.angle_alpha   90.00
_cell.angle_beta   90.00
_cell.angle_gamma   90.00
#
_symmetry.space_group_name_H-M   'P 1'
#
loop_
_entity.id
_entity.type
_entity.pdbx_description
1 polymer ?
#
loop_
_entity_poly.entity_id
_entity_poly.type
_entity_poly.pdbx_seq_one_letter_code
_entity_poly.pdbx_strand_id
1 'polypeptide(L)' 'MYRVFKGPSPEDRAWALDAIYINGMLIIVILGMLFQSSWYFEIAFLMALLGFVGTVALAKFLLRDEVIEP' A
#
# COMPACT_ATOMS: atom_id res chain seq x y z
N MET A 1 -1.20 4.47 -10.80
CA MET A 1 0.11 4.29 -11.47
C MET A 1 0.81 5.60 -11.78
N TYR A 2 0.25 6.51 -12.61
CA TYR A 2 0.92 7.78 -12.98
C TYR A 2 1.43 8.60 -11.77
N ARG A 3 0.60 8.77 -10.73
CA ARG A 3 0.95 9.53 -9.51
C ARG A 3 2.08 8.92 -8.68
N VAL A 4 2.37 7.62 -8.81
CA VAL A 4 3.52 7.00 -8.13
C VAL A 4 4.83 7.48 -8.75
N PHE A 5 4.87 7.58 -10.09
CA PHE A 5 6.11 7.93 -10.81
C PHE A 5 6.31 9.43 -10.95
N LYS A 6 5.23 10.21 -11.11
CA LYS A 6 5.29 11.68 -11.32
C LYS A 6 4.57 12.47 -10.22
N GLY A 7 4.49 11.93 -9.01
CA GLY A 7 3.98 12.67 -7.85
C GLY A 7 4.94 13.81 -7.47
N PRO A 8 4.45 15.06 -7.31
CA PRO A 8 5.30 16.22 -7.04
C PRO A 8 5.95 16.16 -5.65
N SER A 9 5.24 15.71 -4.61
CA SER A 9 5.81 15.40 -3.29
C SER A 9 6.11 13.90 -3.11
N PRO A 10 7.15 13.51 -2.33
CA PRO A 10 7.30 12.16 -1.80
C PRO A 10 6.04 11.62 -1.11
N GLU A 11 5.29 12.47 -0.42
CA GLU A 11 4.03 12.12 0.25
C GLU A 11 2.97 11.69 -0.77
N ASP A 12 2.80 12.44 -1.86
CA ASP A 12 1.84 12.10 -2.92
C ASP A 12 2.11 10.73 -3.54
N ARG A 13 3.40 10.38 -3.67
CA ARG A 13 3.83 9.07 -4.18
C ARG A 13 3.51 7.97 -3.19
N ALA A 14 3.69 8.22 -1.88
CA ALA A 14 3.31 7.30 -0.82
C ALA A 14 1.81 7.01 -0.81
N TRP A 15 0.97 8.04 -0.90
CA TRP A 15 -0.48 7.90 -0.98
C TRP A 15 -0.92 7.17 -2.27
N ALA A 16 -0.25 7.44 -3.38
CA ALA A 16 -0.53 6.74 -4.64
C ALA A 16 -0.15 5.25 -4.58
N LEU A 17 0.93 4.89 -3.86
CA LEU A 17 1.33 3.50 -3.62
C LEU A 17 0.31 2.78 -2.74
N ASP A 18 -0.12 3.39 -1.64
CA ASP A 18 -1.14 2.84 -0.74
C ASP A 18 -2.47 2.58 -1.48
N ALA A 19 -2.89 3.52 -2.33
CA ALA A 19 -4.08 3.34 -3.15
C ALA A 19 -3.95 2.16 -4.13
N ILE A 20 -2.79 1.98 -4.78
CA ILE A 20 -2.56 0.83 -5.68
C ILE A 20 -2.61 -0.48 -4.90
N TYR A 21 -2.07 -0.48 -3.69
CA TYR A 21 -2.05 -1.64 -2.82
C TYR A 21 -3.47 -2.12 -2.48
N ILE A 22 -4.33 -1.19 -2.04
CA ILE A 22 -5.73 -1.48 -1.73
C ILE A 22 -6.48 -1.96 -2.98
N ASN A 23 -6.24 -1.36 -4.14
CA ASN A 23 -6.84 -1.82 -5.40
C ASN A 23 -6.43 -3.26 -5.75
N GLY A 24 -5.16 -3.61 -5.57
CA GLY A 24 -4.67 -4.99 -5.75
C GLY A 24 -5.35 -5.96 -4.78
N MET A 25 -5.46 -5.59 -3.51
CA MET A 25 -6.15 -6.38 -2.49
C MET A 25 -7.62 -6.61 -2.85
N LEU A 26 -8.33 -5.58 -3.34
CA LEU A 26 -9.72 -5.71 -3.79
C LEU A 26 -9.87 -6.69 -4.95
N ILE A 27 -8.94 -6.68 -5.92
CA ILE A 27 -8.93 -7.65 -7.01
C ILE A 27 -8.80 -9.08 -6.45
N ILE A 28 -7.88 -9.31 -5.50
CA ILE A 28 -7.71 -10.63 -4.87
C ILE A 28 -9.00 -11.08 -4.15
N VAL A 29 -9.68 -10.18 -3.44
CA VAL A 29 -10.96 -10.48 -2.77
C VAL A 29 -12.03 -10.84 -3.80
N ILE A 30 -12.13 -10.10 -4.91
CA ILE A 30 -13.06 -10.41 -6.01
C ILE A 30 -12.75 -11.77 -6.62
N LEU A 31 -11.48 -12.10 -6.85
CA LEU A 31 -11.07 -13.42 -7.34
C LEU A 31 -11.44 -14.52 -6.33
N GLY A 32 -11.30 -14.27 -5.04
CA GLY A 32 -11.74 -15.20 -3.99
C GLY A 32 -13.24 -15.47 -4.04
N MET A 33 -14.05 -14.43 -4.27
CA MET A 33 -15.49 -14.57 -4.48
C MET A 33 -15.82 -15.31 -5.78
N LEU A 34 -15.08 -15.09 -6.87
CA LEU A 34 -15.33 -15.76 -8.15
C LEU A 34 -14.96 -17.26 -8.11
N PHE A 35 -13.83 -17.60 -7.50
CA PHE A 35 -13.34 -18.97 -7.44
C PHE A 35 -13.82 -19.75 -6.20
N GLN A 36 -14.60 -19.12 -5.32
CA GLN A 36 -15.17 -19.73 -4.11
C GLN A 36 -14.10 -20.44 -3.24
N SER A 37 -12.91 -19.84 -3.15
CA SER A 37 -11.76 -20.41 -2.46
C SER A 37 -11.29 -19.51 -1.33
N SER A 38 -11.13 -20.08 -0.14
CA SER A 38 -10.68 -19.38 1.07
C SER A 38 -9.24 -18.88 0.99
N TRP A 39 -8.41 -19.51 0.15
CA TRP A 39 -7.00 -19.16 -0.03
C TRP A 39 -6.80 -17.70 -0.46
N TYR A 40 -7.68 -17.17 -1.31
CA TYR A 40 -7.62 -15.77 -1.73
C TYR A 40 -7.89 -14.81 -0.56
N PHE A 41 -8.72 -15.21 0.39
CA PHE A 41 -9.00 -14.41 1.58
C PHE A 41 -7.79 -14.37 2.52
N GLU A 42 -7.06 -15.48 2.66
CA GLU A 42 -5.79 -15.53 3.40
C GLU A 42 -4.74 -14.62 2.75
N ILE A 43 -4.62 -14.64 1.41
CA ILE A 43 -3.71 -13.74 0.68
C ILE A 43 -4.13 -12.28 0.88
N ALA A 44 -5.43 -11.96 0.79
CA ALA A 44 -5.92 -10.60 1.02
C ALA A 44 -5.64 -10.12 2.46
N PHE A 45 -5.73 -11.02 3.44
CA PHE A 45 -5.39 -10.71 4.83
C PHE A 45 -3.89 -10.44 5.03
N LEU A 46 -3.03 -11.29 4.45
CA LEU A 46 -1.57 -11.06 4.45
C LEU A 46 -1.23 -9.75 3.75
N MET A 47 -1.93 -9.45 2.64
CA MET A 47 -1.79 -8.17 1.99
C MET A 47 -2.18 -7.04 2.96
N ALA A 48 -3.36 -7.05 3.57
CA ALA A 48 -3.76 -5.99 4.49
C ALA A 48 -2.70 -5.71 5.59
N LEU A 49 -2.12 -6.76 6.18
CA LEU A 49 -1.05 -6.63 7.18
C LEU A 49 0.23 -6.00 6.62
N LEU A 50 0.73 -6.50 5.49
CA LEU A 50 1.96 -6.00 4.86
C LEU A 50 1.80 -4.56 4.35
N GLY A 51 0.63 -4.23 3.81
CA GLY A 51 0.31 -2.88 3.34
C GLY A 51 0.34 -1.88 4.48
N PHE A 52 -0.32 -2.21 5.59
CA PHE A 52 -0.31 -1.38 6.79
C PHE A 52 1.12 -1.16 7.34
N VAL A 53 1.91 -2.23 7.48
CA VAL A 53 3.30 -2.13 7.94
C VAL A 53 4.15 -1.28 6.98
N GLY A 54 3.98 -1.46 5.67
CA GLY A 54 4.65 -0.68 4.63
C GLY A 54 4.33 0.81 4.72
N THR A 55 3.05 1.17 4.87
CA THR A 55 2.61 2.56 4.99
C THR A 55 3.12 3.22 6.27
N VAL A 56 3.13 2.51 7.40
CA VAL A 56 3.72 3.01 8.66
C VAL A 56 5.24 3.20 8.53
N ALA A 57 5.94 2.26 7.90
CA ALA A 57 7.38 2.37 7.68
C ALA A 57 7.72 3.56 6.78
N LEU A 58 6.94 3.75 5.71
CA LEU A 58 7.10 4.87 4.78
C LEU A 58 6.80 6.22 5.45
N ALA A 59 5.74 6.29 6.26
CA ALA A 59 5.43 7.49 7.03
C ALA A 59 6.56 7.85 8.01
N LYS A 60 7.13 6.85 8.71
CA LYS A 60 8.28 7.06 9.60
C LYS A 60 9.53 7.50 8.84
N PHE A 61 9.76 6.97 7.64
CA PHE A 61 10.89 7.37 6.80
C PHE A 61 10.75 8.83 6.36
N LEU A 62 9.58 9.23 5.85
CA LEU A 62 9.31 10.61 5.41
C LEU A 62 9.44 11.62 6.57
N LEU A 63 8.94 11.28 7.76
CA LEU A 63 9.05 12.14 8.94
C LEU A 63 10.49 12.24 9.48
N ARG A 64 11.37 11.27 9.15
CA ARG A 64 12.77 11.29 9.59
C ARG A 64 13.67 12.20 8.74
N ASP A 65 13.25 12.54 7.52
CA ASP A 65 13.97 13.50 6.67
C ASP A 65 13.73 14.98 7.08
N GLU A 66 12.79 15.27 7.98
CA GLU A 66 12.66 16.60 8.61
C GLU A 66 13.55 16.79 9.85
N VAL A 67 14.40 15.82 10.20
CA VAL A 67 15.36 15.92 11.33
C VAL A 67 16.80 15.91 10.83
N ILE A 68 17.11 16.80 9.89
CA ILE A 68 18.46 17.37 9.79
C ILE A 68 18.37 18.74 10.48
N GLU A 69 18.34 18.73 11.82
CA GLU A 69 18.79 19.87 12.60
C GLU A 69 20.33 19.84 12.58
N PRO A 70 21.01 20.93 12.19
CA PRO A 70 22.46 21.03 12.26
C PRO A 70 22.99 21.03 13.70
#